data_AF-A0A150QIB5-F1
#
_entry.id   AF-A0A150QIB5-F1
#
_cell.length_a   1.000
_cell.length_b   1.000
_cell.length_c   1.000
_cell.angle_alpha   90.00
_cell.angle_beta   90.00
_cell.angle_gamma   90.00
#
_symmetry.space_group_name_H-M   'P 1'
#
loop_
_entity.id
_entity.type
_entity.pdbx_description
1 polymer ?
#
loop_
_entity_poly.entity_id
_entity_poly.type
_entity_poly.pdbx_seq_one_letter_code
_entity_poly.pdbx_strand_id
1 'polypeptide(L)'
;MLARHRHSFFALTLILPAFYGCVVTSEDTDNDVEQATGVGVTNSSSSSSSGGDGGWGGDGGWGGDGGWGGDGGEGGQGGDGGEGGGACVDDSDGNLTVAACDELNIAPAQGATSQCGPERDEPPIGYGLCKHGFVIFARGHAADLVDCLSEIPVQEACDQPPVEDCMDRVYANACPSQAVEICDTIYEACDANTFDRTTCSAQLNPFNTATKEAIVECMNNNLDVTCQEAYDECYLEALYFEG
;
A
#
# COMPACT_ATOMS: atom_id res chain seq x y z
N MET A 1 65.00 1.41 -43.55
CA MET A 1 65.10 1.62 -42.09
C MET A 1 63.74 2.19 -41.66
N LEU A 2 62.73 1.38 -41.33
CA LEU A 2 62.49 0.74 -40.02
C LEU A 2 62.52 1.74 -38.84
N ALA A 3 61.36 2.29 -38.49
CA ALA A 3 60.96 2.60 -37.11
C ALA A 3 59.44 2.80 -37.04
N ARG A 4 58.75 1.77 -36.51
CA ARG A 4 57.39 1.81 -35.94
C ARG A 4 57.46 2.43 -34.53
N HIS A 5 56.28 2.79 -34.01
CA HIS A 5 55.90 3.12 -32.61
C HIS A 5 55.75 4.62 -32.31
N ARG A 6 54.74 5.09 -31.56
CA ARG A 6 53.66 4.45 -30.79
C ARG A 6 52.59 5.51 -30.48
N HIS A 7 51.35 5.05 -30.29
CA HIS A 7 50.19 5.83 -29.89
C HIS A 7 50.41 6.63 -28.59
N SER A 8 49.91 7.86 -28.56
CA SER A 8 49.60 8.57 -27.32
C SER A 8 48.10 8.81 -27.30
N PHE A 9 47.38 7.86 -26.71
CA PHE A 9 46.00 8.07 -26.27
C PHE A 9 46.09 8.97 -25.03
N PHE A 10 45.59 10.20 -25.15
CA PHE A 10 45.20 10.97 -23.98
C PHE A 10 44.01 10.23 -23.35
N ALA A 11 44.30 9.46 -22.30
CA ALA A 11 43.29 8.97 -21.37
C ALA A 11 42.72 10.19 -20.65
N LEU A 12 41.59 10.70 -21.16
CA LEU A 12 40.72 11.59 -20.41
C LEU A 12 40.02 10.73 -19.36
N THR A 13 40.58 10.67 -18.16
CA THR A 13 39.89 10.14 -16.98
C THR A 13 38.69 11.03 -16.68
N LEU A 14 37.54 10.63 -17.21
CA LEU A 14 36.23 11.15 -16.86
C LEU A 14 35.92 10.59 -15.47
N ILE A 15 36.20 11.38 -14.43
CA ILE A 15 35.70 11.13 -13.08
C ILE A 15 34.20 11.46 -13.15
N LEU A 16 33.39 10.45 -13.45
CA LEU A 16 31.95 10.52 -13.25
C LEU A 16 31.72 10.53 -11.72
N PRO A 17 30.92 11.46 -11.18
CA PRO A 17 30.41 11.28 -9.82
C PRO A 17 29.66 9.95 -9.79
N ALA A 18 29.95 9.13 -8.78
CA ALA A 18 29.09 8.01 -8.46
C ALA A 18 27.73 8.62 -8.08
N PHE A 19 26.78 8.57 -9.01
CA PHE A 19 25.39 8.82 -8.68
C PHE A 19 25.00 7.72 -7.70
N TYR A 20 24.69 8.11 -6.46
CA TYR A 20 24.19 7.21 -5.41
C TYR A 20 22.70 6.91 -5.63
N GLY A 21 22.27 6.84 -6.88
CA GLY A 21 20.91 6.50 -7.26
C GLY A 21 20.72 5.00 -7.17
N CYS A 22 19.92 4.56 -6.21
CA CYS A 22 19.41 3.20 -6.17
C CYS A 22 18.38 3.05 -7.30
N VAL A 23 18.60 2.11 -8.22
CA VAL A 23 17.56 1.68 -9.16
C VAL A 23 16.91 0.42 -8.59
N VAL A 24 15.64 0.53 -8.25
CA VAL A 24 14.79 -0.58 -7.83
C VAL A 24 14.30 -1.29 -9.08
N THR A 25 14.83 -2.49 -9.34
CA THR A 25 14.29 -3.39 -10.35
C THR A 25 13.33 -4.35 -9.67
N SER A 26 12.03 -4.26 -9.95
CA SER A 26 11.13 -5.37 -9.65
C SER A 26 11.51 -6.54 -10.56
N GLU A 27 12.03 -7.63 -9.99
CA GLU A 27 12.10 -8.88 -10.72
C GLU A 27 10.67 -9.40 -10.87
N ASP A 28 10.16 -9.37 -12.10
CA ASP A 28 8.93 -10.05 -12.50
C ASP A 28 9.18 -11.56 -12.42
N THR A 29 8.99 -12.14 -11.24
CA THR A 29 9.17 -13.59 -11.00
C THR A 29 8.16 -14.47 -11.75
N ASP A 30 7.25 -13.86 -12.52
CA ASP A 30 6.22 -14.48 -13.34
C ASP A 30 6.74 -14.97 -14.70
N ASN A 31 7.87 -14.43 -15.16
CA ASN A 31 8.46 -14.82 -16.43
C ASN A 31 9.47 -15.96 -16.25
N ASP A 32 8.92 -17.17 -16.19
CA ASP A 32 9.63 -18.41 -16.50
C ASP A 32 10.54 -18.19 -17.72
N VAL A 33 11.84 -18.32 -17.51
CA VAL A 33 12.88 -18.27 -18.55
C VAL A 33 12.75 -19.51 -19.43
N GLU A 34 11.76 -19.58 -20.31
CA GLU A 34 11.77 -20.41 -21.51
C GLU A 34 10.81 -19.87 -22.60
N GLN A 35 11.25 -18.82 -23.31
CA GLN A 35 10.81 -18.63 -24.69
C GLN A 35 11.99 -18.44 -25.65
N ALA A 36 12.93 -19.38 -25.60
CA ALA A 36 13.74 -19.72 -26.76
C ALA A 36 12.94 -20.68 -27.65
N THR A 37 12.38 -20.15 -28.73
CA THR A 37 11.73 -20.94 -29.78
C THR A 37 12.76 -21.86 -30.44
N GLY A 38 12.74 -23.14 -30.04
CA GLY A 38 13.64 -24.19 -30.51
C GLY A 38 12.87 -25.45 -30.90
N VAL A 39 13.13 -25.91 -32.12
CA VAL A 39 12.43 -26.96 -32.86
C VAL A 39 12.42 -28.33 -32.14
N GLY A 40 11.21 -28.84 -31.92
CA GLY A 40 10.84 -30.26 -32.07
C GLY A 40 11.31 -31.25 -31.00
N VAL A 41 10.43 -31.57 -30.05
CA VAL A 41 10.39 -32.90 -29.41
C VAL A 41 8.95 -33.28 -29.09
N THR A 42 8.45 -34.33 -29.75
CA THR A 42 7.27 -35.10 -29.35
C THR A 42 7.62 -36.02 -28.18
N ASN A 43 6.82 -36.03 -27.11
CA ASN A 43 6.37 -37.28 -26.48
C ASN A 43 5.29 -37.08 -25.40
N SER A 44 4.16 -37.71 -25.67
CA SER A 44 3.46 -38.70 -24.82
C SER A 44 3.14 -38.39 -23.35
N SER A 45 1.84 -38.36 -23.13
CA SER A 45 1.07 -38.53 -21.90
C SER A 45 1.60 -39.55 -20.90
N SER A 46 1.50 -39.23 -19.60
CA SER A 46 0.97 -40.15 -18.58
C SER A 46 0.66 -39.43 -17.26
N SER A 47 -0.23 -40.06 -16.52
CA SER A 47 -1.09 -39.60 -15.43
C SER A 47 -0.53 -39.80 -14.01
N SER A 48 -1.18 -39.10 -13.07
CA SER A 48 -1.60 -39.56 -11.72
C SER A 48 -0.61 -39.54 -10.55
N SER A 49 -0.97 -38.77 -9.50
CA SER A 49 -1.37 -39.25 -8.16
C SER A 49 -0.72 -38.52 -6.97
N SER A 50 -1.55 -38.34 -5.91
CA SER A 50 -1.23 -38.14 -4.48
C SER A 50 -0.72 -36.73 -4.10
N GLY A 51 -1.19 -36.04 -3.06
CA GLY A 51 -1.96 -36.38 -1.86
C GLY A 51 -1.40 -35.55 -0.70
N GLY A 52 -2.23 -34.95 0.14
CA GLY A 52 -1.78 -34.19 1.31
C GLY A 52 -2.92 -33.47 2.02
N ASP A 53 -3.43 -34.12 3.08
CA ASP A 53 -4.41 -33.61 4.04
C ASP A 53 -3.83 -32.53 4.98
N GLY A 54 -4.73 -31.79 5.65
CA GLY A 54 -4.44 -30.51 6.32
C GLY A 54 -3.88 -30.54 7.74
N GLY A 55 -3.88 -29.35 8.37
CA GLY A 55 -3.74 -29.17 9.82
C GLY A 55 -4.03 -27.74 10.25
N TRP A 56 -5.08 -27.54 11.08
CA TRP A 56 -5.09 -27.40 12.55
C TRP A 56 -4.69 -26.01 13.04
N GLY A 57 -5.65 -25.37 13.72
CA GLY A 57 -5.56 -24.01 14.25
C GLY A 57 -4.47 -23.82 15.32
N GLY A 58 -4.08 -22.56 15.47
CA GLY A 58 -3.17 -22.06 16.51
C GLY A 58 -3.89 -21.03 17.37
N ASP A 59 -3.66 -21.16 18.66
CA ASP A 59 -4.48 -20.70 19.77
C ASP A 59 -4.51 -19.19 20.02
N GLY A 60 -5.68 -18.73 20.50
CA GLY A 60 -5.89 -17.38 21.00
C GLY A 60 -5.04 -17.07 22.24
N GLY A 61 -4.45 -15.88 22.24
CA GLY A 61 -3.68 -15.33 23.35
C GLY A 61 -4.53 -15.03 24.58
N TRP A 62 -3.88 -15.15 25.73
CA TRP A 62 -4.45 -15.22 27.07
C TRP A 62 -4.99 -13.87 27.56
N GLY A 63 -6.25 -13.87 28.01
CA GLY A 63 -6.86 -12.74 28.71
C GLY A 63 -6.17 -12.47 30.05
N GLY A 64 -5.95 -11.19 30.34
CA GLY A 64 -5.37 -10.70 31.58
C GLY A 64 -6.26 -10.94 32.81
N ASP A 65 -5.60 -11.09 33.95
CA ASP A 65 -6.18 -11.47 35.24
C ASP A 65 -7.22 -10.46 35.77
N GLY A 66 -8.37 -11.00 36.19
CA GLY A 66 -9.44 -10.25 36.85
C GLY A 66 -9.03 -9.75 38.24
N GLY A 67 -9.44 -8.51 38.54
CA GLY A 67 -9.31 -7.89 39.86
C GLY A 67 -10.14 -8.59 40.94
N TRP A 68 -9.65 -8.50 42.18
CA TRP A 68 -10.28 -9.05 43.37
C TRP A 68 -11.54 -8.29 43.78
N GLY A 69 -12.49 -9.03 44.35
CA GLY A 69 -13.91 -8.66 44.48
C GLY A 69 -14.27 -7.51 45.42
N GLY A 70 -15.44 -6.94 45.12
CA GLY A 70 -16.26 -6.16 46.02
C GLY A 70 -17.68 -6.72 46.02
N ASP A 71 -18.26 -6.89 47.22
CA ASP A 71 -19.62 -7.35 47.44
C ASP A 71 -20.66 -6.35 46.89
N GLY A 72 -21.67 -6.87 46.19
CA GLY A 72 -23.00 -6.27 46.09
C GLY A 72 -23.17 -5.14 45.07
N GLY A 73 -23.60 -5.51 43.86
CA GLY A 73 -24.14 -4.59 42.86
C GLY A 73 -24.86 -5.37 41.79
N GLU A 74 -26.01 -4.85 41.34
CA GLU A 74 -26.81 -5.39 40.24
C GLU A 74 -25.90 -5.65 39.02
N GLY A 75 -26.12 -6.79 38.34
CA GLY A 75 -25.30 -7.21 37.20
C GLY A 75 -25.18 -6.10 36.16
N GLY A 76 -23.99 -5.50 36.08
CA GLY A 76 -23.63 -4.61 34.99
C GLY A 76 -23.74 -5.37 33.67
N GLN A 77 -24.24 -4.69 32.65
CA GLN A 77 -24.11 -5.13 31.27
C GLN A 77 -22.65 -5.50 31.03
N GLY A 78 -22.44 -6.71 30.49
CA GLY A 78 -21.11 -7.16 30.09
C GLY A 78 -20.52 -6.09 29.19
N GLY A 79 -19.32 -5.61 29.57
CA GLY A 79 -18.61 -4.61 28.81
C GLY A 79 -18.38 -5.09 27.39
N ASP A 80 -18.55 -4.17 26.44
CA ASP A 80 -18.11 -4.33 25.08
C ASP A 80 -16.62 -4.72 25.10
N GLY A 81 -16.35 -5.95 24.71
CA GLY A 81 -15.01 -6.49 24.68
C GLY A 81 -14.25 -5.97 23.47
N GLY A 82 -13.15 -5.25 23.73
CA GLY A 82 -11.95 -5.28 22.90
C GLY A 82 -11.86 -4.28 21.75
N GLU A 83 -11.63 -3.01 22.07
CA GLU A 83 -10.82 -2.14 21.21
C GLU A 83 -9.37 -2.65 21.25
N GLY A 84 -8.85 -3.20 20.14
CA GLY A 84 -7.42 -3.56 20.07
C GLY A 84 -7.00 -4.67 19.09
N GLY A 85 -7.86 -5.12 18.18
CA GLY A 85 -7.44 -5.93 17.04
C GLY A 85 -8.16 -5.43 15.81
N GLY A 86 -7.48 -4.65 14.96
CA GLY A 86 -8.01 -4.28 13.65
C GLY A 86 -8.48 -5.53 12.91
N ALA A 87 -9.61 -5.44 12.22
CA ALA A 87 -10.00 -6.50 11.31
C ALA A 87 -8.91 -6.58 10.24
N CYS A 88 -8.32 -7.77 10.01
CA CYS A 88 -7.37 -7.94 8.92
C CYS A 88 -8.17 -7.94 7.62
N VAL A 89 -8.25 -6.80 6.95
CA VAL A 89 -8.94 -6.64 5.67
C VAL A 89 -8.00 -7.10 4.56
N ASP A 90 -8.42 -8.09 3.77
CA ASP A 90 -7.62 -8.56 2.64
C ASP A 90 -7.78 -7.63 1.43
N ASP A 91 -6.75 -7.54 0.59
CA ASP A 91 -6.74 -6.72 -0.63
C ASP A 91 -7.92 -7.04 -1.57
N SER A 92 -8.39 -8.29 -1.52
CA SER A 92 -9.46 -8.82 -2.37
C SER A 92 -10.87 -8.69 -1.80
N ASP A 93 -11.01 -8.29 -0.53
CA ASP A 93 -12.31 -8.12 0.09
C ASP A 93 -13.07 -6.96 -0.58
N GLY A 94 -14.40 -7.02 -0.63
CA GLY A 94 -15.22 -5.95 -1.21
C GLY A 94 -15.44 -6.01 -2.72
N ASN A 95 -16.59 -5.48 -3.13
CA ASN A 95 -17.05 -5.41 -4.52
C ASN A 95 -17.60 -4.02 -4.88
N LEU A 96 -17.31 -3.02 -4.02
CA LEU A 96 -17.70 -1.66 -4.25
C LEU A 96 -16.92 -1.07 -5.44
N THR A 97 -17.49 -0.03 -6.02
CA THR A 97 -16.88 0.73 -7.11
C THR A 97 -16.90 2.20 -6.73
N VAL A 98 -16.18 3.03 -7.48
CA VAL A 98 -16.17 4.49 -7.28
C VAL A 98 -17.56 5.12 -7.24
N ALA A 99 -18.58 4.47 -7.83
CA ALA A 99 -19.97 4.93 -7.75
C ALA A 99 -20.55 4.91 -6.32
N ALA A 100 -20.00 4.08 -5.41
CA ALA A 100 -20.42 4.06 -4.00
C ALA A 100 -20.11 5.39 -3.29
N CYS A 101 -19.10 6.14 -3.75
CA CYS A 101 -18.81 7.47 -3.23
C CYS A 101 -19.96 8.46 -3.46
N ASP A 102 -20.73 8.28 -4.52
CA ASP A 102 -21.87 9.16 -4.85
C ASP A 102 -23.11 8.87 -3.97
N GLU A 103 -23.09 7.77 -3.21
CA GLU A 103 -24.16 7.38 -2.27
C GLU A 103 -23.88 7.83 -0.83
N LEU A 104 -22.69 8.39 -0.56
CA LEU A 104 -22.29 8.85 0.76
C LEU A 104 -23.14 10.05 1.22
N ASN A 105 -23.38 10.13 2.53
CA ASN A 105 -24.02 11.29 3.16
C ASN A 105 -23.21 12.59 2.95
N ILE A 106 -21.89 12.44 2.82
CA ILE A 106 -20.94 13.52 2.56
C ILE A 106 -20.76 13.81 1.07
N ALA A 107 -21.43 13.09 0.16
CA ALA A 107 -21.36 13.40 -1.26
C ALA A 107 -22.01 14.77 -1.55
N PRO A 108 -21.48 15.55 -2.50
CA PRO A 108 -22.12 16.78 -2.94
C PRO A 108 -23.57 16.53 -3.39
N ALA A 109 -24.51 17.37 -2.96
CA ALA A 109 -25.90 17.26 -3.41
C ALA A 109 -25.98 17.29 -4.94
N GLN A 110 -26.88 16.48 -5.55
CA GLN A 110 -26.99 16.36 -7.00
C GLN A 110 -27.05 17.73 -7.70
N GLY A 111 -25.99 18.06 -8.47
CA GLY A 111 -25.85 19.31 -9.21
C GLY A 111 -25.10 20.44 -8.49
N ALA A 112 -24.67 20.24 -7.23
CA ALA A 112 -23.67 21.05 -6.56
C ALA A 112 -22.34 20.31 -6.62
N THR A 113 -21.30 20.92 -7.18
CA THR A 113 -19.95 20.33 -7.19
C THR A 113 -19.17 20.66 -5.92
N SER A 114 -19.74 21.51 -5.06
CA SER A 114 -18.97 22.29 -4.12
C SER A 114 -19.84 22.74 -2.94
N GLN A 115 -19.37 22.49 -1.72
CA GLN A 115 -20.12 22.82 -0.49
C GLN A 115 -19.24 23.25 0.68
N CYS A 116 -17.93 23.04 0.58
CA CYS A 116 -16.93 23.38 1.57
C CYS A 116 -16.08 24.57 1.09
N GLY A 117 -15.19 25.06 1.97
CA GLY A 117 -14.36 26.23 1.68
C GLY A 117 -15.09 27.57 1.85
N PRO A 118 -14.34 28.68 1.85
CA PRO A 118 -14.88 30.02 2.06
C PRO A 118 -15.80 30.48 0.91
N GLU A 119 -15.57 30.01 -0.32
CA GLU A 119 -16.37 30.36 -1.50
C GLU A 119 -17.43 29.30 -1.85
N ARG A 120 -17.49 28.20 -1.08
CA ARG A 120 -18.36 27.03 -1.35
C ARG A 120 -18.09 26.43 -2.72
N ASP A 121 -16.82 26.42 -3.13
CA ASP A 121 -16.27 25.92 -4.37
C ASP A 121 -15.49 24.61 -4.18
N GLU A 122 -15.21 24.21 -2.94
CA GLU A 122 -14.50 22.98 -2.62
C GLU A 122 -15.47 21.80 -2.39
N PRO A 123 -15.15 20.61 -2.93
CA PRO A 123 -15.83 19.38 -2.55
C PRO A 123 -15.56 19.01 -1.08
N PRO A 124 -16.42 18.16 -0.49
CA PRO A 124 -16.15 17.50 0.78
C PRO A 124 -14.89 16.67 0.70
N ILE A 125 -13.97 16.86 1.65
CA ILE A 125 -12.68 16.16 1.66
C ILE A 125 -12.86 14.64 1.66
N GLY A 126 -13.81 14.12 2.44
CA GLY A 126 -14.10 12.69 2.45
C GLY A 126 -14.66 12.15 1.13
N TYR A 127 -15.38 12.98 0.35
CA TYR A 127 -15.85 12.57 -0.99
C TYR A 127 -14.70 12.50 -1.99
N GLY A 128 -13.81 13.49 -2.00
CA GLY A 128 -12.59 13.48 -2.81
C GLY A 128 -11.70 12.30 -2.44
N LEU A 129 -11.49 12.09 -1.14
CA LEU A 129 -10.74 10.97 -0.59
C LEU A 129 -11.33 9.62 -0.98
N CYS A 130 -12.65 9.45 -0.94
CA CYS A 130 -13.30 8.21 -1.37
C CYS A 130 -12.94 7.86 -2.81
N LYS A 131 -13.00 8.84 -3.72
CA LYS A 131 -12.66 8.63 -5.13
C LYS A 131 -11.19 8.32 -5.33
N HIS A 132 -10.32 9.06 -4.64
CA HIS A 132 -8.88 8.81 -4.67
C HIS A 132 -8.53 7.44 -4.10
N GLY A 133 -9.21 7.02 -3.02
CA GLY A 133 -9.06 5.72 -2.40
C GLY A 133 -9.28 4.57 -3.39
N PHE A 134 -10.25 4.66 -4.29
CA PHE A 134 -10.43 3.66 -5.36
C PHE A 134 -9.30 3.63 -6.40
N VAL A 135 -8.50 4.70 -6.50
CA VAL A 135 -7.32 4.75 -7.36
C VAL A 135 -6.13 4.12 -6.66
N ILE A 136 -5.93 4.41 -5.36
CA ILE A 136 -4.68 4.04 -4.66
C ILE A 136 -4.76 2.76 -3.84
N PHE A 137 -5.92 2.45 -3.26
CA PHE A 137 -6.09 1.32 -2.36
C PHE A 137 -6.45 0.05 -3.10
N ALA A 138 -6.13 -1.09 -2.48
CA ALA A 138 -6.71 -2.37 -2.87
C ALA A 138 -8.21 -2.37 -2.60
N ARG A 139 -8.94 -3.33 -3.18
CA ARG A 139 -10.42 -3.30 -3.16
C ARG A 139 -10.98 -3.39 -1.75
N GLY A 140 -10.35 -4.20 -0.89
CA GLY A 140 -10.77 -4.34 0.52
C GLY A 140 -10.68 -3.04 1.27
N HIS A 141 -9.53 -2.38 1.16
CA HIS A 141 -9.23 -1.13 1.85
C HIS A 141 -10.04 0.04 1.31
N ALA A 142 -10.30 0.09 0.00
CA ALA A 142 -11.22 1.06 -0.58
C ALA A 142 -12.66 0.84 -0.08
N ALA A 143 -13.09 -0.40 0.08
CA ALA A 143 -14.40 -0.70 0.66
C ALA A 143 -14.47 -0.33 2.15
N ASP A 144 -13.44 -0.64 2.93
CA ASP A 144 -13.35 -0.24 4.35
C ASP A 144 -13.40 1.29 4.50
N LEU A 145 -12.71 2.03 3.62
CA LEU A 145 -12.79 3.48 3.58
C LEU A 145 -14.23 3.96 3.33
N VAL A 146 -14.91 3.43 2.31
CA VAL A 146 -16.30 3.80 1.98
C VAL A 146 -17.23 3.52 3.15
N ASP A 147 -17.09 2.35 3.79
CA ASP A 147 -17.91 1.96 4.93
C ASP A 147 -17.74 2.97 6.06
N CYS A 148 -16.50 3.39 6.38
CA CYS A 148 -16.24 4.41 7.39
C CYS A 148 -16.85 5.76 7.02
N LEU A 149 -16.58 6.24 5.80
CA LEU A 149 -17.06 7.55 5.33
C LEU A 149 -18.59 7.62 5.28
N SER A 150 -19.28 6.48 5.13
CA SER A 150 -20.74 6.41 5.15
C SER A 150 -21.35 6.79 6.50
N GLU A 151 -20.59 6.63 7.58
CA GLU A 151 -21.00 6.93 8.95
C GLU A 151 -20.88 8.43 9.27
N ILE A 152 -20.08 9.18 8.49
CA ILE A 152 -19.91 10.63 8.68
C ILE A 152 -21.22 11.34 8.34
N PRO A 153 -21.80 12.11 9.28
CA PRO A 153 -23.06 12.77 9.03
C PRO A 153 -22.87 14.05 8.18
N VAL A 154 -23.92 14.49 7.49
CA VAL A 154 -23.84 15.60 6.51
C VAL A 154 -23.33 16.92 7.10
N GLN A 155 -23.57 17.18 8.39
CA GLN A 155 -23.09 18.39 9.07
C GLN A 155 -21.56 18.43 9.27
N GLU A 156 -20.91 17.28 9.21
CA GLU A 156 -19.45 17.10 9.35
C GLU A 156 -18.77 16.84 8.00
N ALA A 157 -19.50 16.99 6.88
CA ALA A 157 -18.97 16.71 5.54
C ALA A 157 -17.74 17.56 5.16
N CYS A 158 -17.58 18.74 5.78
CA CYS A 158 -16.44 19.63 5.56
C CYS A 158 -15.38 19.54 6.68
N ASP A 159 -15.58 18.66 7.66
CA ASP A 159 -14.67 18.52 8.78
C ASP A 159 -13.61 17.46 8.46
N GLN A 160 -12.35 17.82 8.71
CA GLN A 160 -11.19 16.96 8.49
C GLN A 160 -11.07 15.80 9.50
N PRO A 161 -11.28 16.00 10.82
CA PRO A 161 -11.01 14.93 11.80
C PRO A 161 -11.76 13.61 11.57
N PRO A 162 -13.08 13.59 11.25
CA PRO A 162 -13.78 12.32 10.99
C PRO A 162 -13.24 11.57 9.76
N VAL A 163 -12.70 12.31 8.78
CA VAL A 163 -12.11 11.75 7.57
C VAL A 163 -10.72 11.17 7.87
N GLU A 164 -9.94 11.83 8.72
CA GLU A 164 -8.66 11.31 9.22
C GLU A 164 -8.86 10.02 10.03
N ASP A 165 -9.86 9.97 10.92
CA ASP A 165 -10.19 8.76 11.68
C ASP A 165 -10.51 7.57 10.75
N CYS A 166 -11.17 7.83 9.61
CA CYS A 166 -11.44 6.82 8.60
C CYS A 166 -10.17 6.34 7.87
N MET A 167 -9.22 7.22 7.60
CA MET A 167 -7.93 6.83 7.03
C MET A 167 -7.11 6.01 8.02
N ASP A 168 -7.04 6.45 9.28
CA ASP A 168 -6.36 5.73 10.35
C ASP A 168 -6.94 4.32 10.52
N ARG A 169 -8.27 4.17 10.40
CA ARG A 169 -8.94 2.87 10.40
C ARG A 169 -8.48 1.97 9.26
N VAL A 170 -8.41 2.48 8.03
CA VAL A 170 -7.94 1.71 6.87
C VAL A 170 -6.51 1.18 7.09
N TYR A 171 -5.60 2.04 7.57
CA TYR A 171 -4.24 1.62 7.89
C TYR A 171 -4.16 0.63 9.05
N ALA A 172 -4.99 0.81 10.09
CA ALA A 172 -5.04 -0.09 11.24
C ALA A 172 -5.60 -1.48 10.90
N ASN A 173 -6.49 -1.55 9.89
CA ASN A 173 -7.10 -2.78 9.40
C ASN A 173 -6.29 -3.47 8.27
N ALA A 174 -5.26 -2.81 7.74
CA ALA A 174 -4.45 -3.38 6.68
C ALA A 174 -3.63 -4.59 7.18
N CYS A 175 -3.66 -5.70 6.44
CA CYS A 175 -2.96 -6.91 6.86
C CYS A 175 -1.43 -6.73 6.77
N PRO A 176 -0.63 -7.09 7.81
CA PRO A 176 0.81 -6.77 7.90
C PRO A 176 1.71 -7.28 6.77
N SER A 177 1.27 -8.25 5.96
CA SER A 177 2.07 -8.92 4.94
C SER A 177 1.83 -8.44 3.50
N GLN A 178 0.94 -7.48 3.29
CA GLN A 178 0.48 -7.07 1.94
C GLN A 178 1.53 -6.27 1.13
N ALA A 179 2.54 -5.73 1.79
CA ALA A 179 3.62 -4.98 1.14
C ALA A 179 5.03 -5.48 1.48
N VAL A 180 5.17 -6.64 2.13
CA VAL A 180 6.48 -7.15 2.57
C VAL A 180 7.42 -7.36 1.38
N GLU A 181 6.94 -8.01 0.32
CA GLU A 181 7.76 -8.35 -0.85
C GLU A 181 8.34 -7.10 -1.54
N ILE A 182 7.49 -6.13 -1.87
CA ILE A 182 7.97 -4.90 -2.52
C ILE A 182 8.91 -4.09 -1.61
N CYS A 183 8.64 -4.03 -0.31
CA CYS A 183 9.50 -3.32 0.63
C CYS A 183 10.83 -4.03 0.87
N ASP A 184 10.87 -5.37 0.80
CA ASP A 184 12.11 -6.14 0.80
C ASP A 184 12.93 -5.86 -0.47
N THR A 185 12.29 -5.81 -1.66
CA THR A 185 12.96 -5.43 -2.90
C THR A 185 13.56 -4.03 -2.84
N ILE A 186 12.80 -3.04 -2.36
CA ILE A 186 13.31 -1.66 -2.20
C ILE A 186 14.47 -1.66 -1.19
N TYR A 187 14.31 -2.33 -0.05
CA TYR A 187 15.34 -2.40 0.99
C TYR A 187 16.66 -2.99 0.47
N GLU A 188 16.60 -4.06 -0.33
CA GLU A 188 17.78 -4.69 -0.93
C GLU A 188 18.44 -3.80 -1.98
N ALA A 189 17.64 -3.13 -2.82
CA ALA A 189 18.15 -2.22 -3.84
C ALA A 189 18.83 -0.99 -3.20
N CYS A 190 18.27 -0.48 -2.11
CA CYS A 190 18.69 0.76 -1.46
C CYS A 190 19.90 0.65 -0.53
N ASP A 191 20.72 -0.39 -0.69
CA ASP A 191 21.75 -0.81 0.25
C ASP A 191 21.16 -1.05 1.66
N ALA A 192 21.01 -2.33 2.02
CA ALA A 192 20.44 -2.76 3.30
C ALA A 192 20.91 -1.87 4.49
N ASN A 193 19.94 -1.37 5.27
CA ASN A 193 20.05 -0.46 6.44
C ASN A 193 19.95 1.06 6.18
N THR A 194 19.85 1.52 4.93
CA THR A 194 19.53 2.94 4.64
C THR A 194 18.06 3.21 4.33
N PHE A 195 17.24 2.17 4.34
CA PHE A 195 15.81 2.21 4.09
C PHE A 195 15.00 1.63 5.24
N ASP A 196 13.97 2.33 5.71
CA ASP A 196 13.06 1.85 6.75
C ASP A 196 11.99 0.94 6.16
N ARG A 197 12.35 -0.35 6.07
CA ARG A 197 11.44 -1.40 5.63
C ARG A 197 10.16 -1.49 6.46
N THR A 198 10.23 -1.26 7.77
CA THR A 198 9.06 -1.43 8.65
C THR A 198 8.02 -0.37 8.36
N THR A 199 8.45 0.88 8.23
CA THR A 199 7.59 2.00 7.84
C THR A 199 7.05 1.79 6.43
N CYS A 200 7.88 1.33 5.49
CA CYS A 200 7.44 1.01 4.13
C CYS A 200 6.28 0.01 4.13
N SER A 201 6.40 -1.11 4.84
CA SER A 201 5.35 -2.12 4.85
C SER A 201 4.06 -1.58 5.49
N ALA A 202 4.15 -0.86 6.61
CA ALA A 202 2.97 -0.27 7.24
C ALA A 202 2.23 0.72 6.32
N GLN A 203 2.97 1.53 5.57
CA GLN A 203 2.42 2.54 4.66
C GLN A 203 1.87 1.94 3.36
N LEU A 204 2.49 0.89 2.82
CA LEU A 204 2.09 0.33 1.54
C LEU A 204 1.09 -0.83 1.67
N ASN A 205 0.86 -1.38 2.86
CA ASN A 205 -0.09 -2.49 3.04
C ASN A 205 -1.46 -2.22 2.40
N PRO A 206 -2.12 -1.05 2.61
CA PRO A 206 -3.45 -0.85 2.04
C PRO A 206 -3.45 -0.59 0.52
N PHE A 207 -2.29 -0.35 -0.10
CA PHE A 207 -2.22 0.08 -1.49
C PHE A 207 -2.41 -1.08 -2.47
N ASN A 208 -3.00 -0.79 -3.63
CA ASN A 208 -3.04 -1.76 -4.72
C ASN A 208 -1.68 -1.89 -5.41
N THR A 209 -1.52 -2.96 -6.20
CA THR A 209 -0.30 -3.26 -6.95
C THR A 209 0.14 -2.10 -7.86
N ALA A 210 -0.79 -1.49 -8.59
CA ALA A 210 -0.45 -0.39 -9.52
C ALA A 210 0.13 0.83 -8.81
N THR A 211 -0.35 1.15 -7.61
CA THR A 211 0.15 2.28 -6.82
C THR A 211 1.51 1.97 -6.21
N LYS A 212 1.68 0.74 -5.72
CA LYS A 212 2.98 0.22 -5.26
C LYS A 212 4.05 0.31 -6.37
N GLU A 213 3.70 -0.08 -7.59
CA GLU A 213 4.57 0.05 -8.78
C GLU A 213 4.86 1.51 -9.16
N ALA A 214 3.85 2.39 -9.12
CA ALA A 214 4.02 3.81 -9.42
C ALA A 214 4.99 4.50 -8.45
N ILE A 215 4.98 4.11 -7.17
CA ILE A 215 5.94 4.61 -6.17
C ILE A 215 7.36 4.17 -6.53
N VAL A 216 7.55 2.90 -6.89
CA VAL A 216 8.86 2.39 -7.33
C VAL A 216 9.35 3.12 -8.59
N GLU A 217 8.47 3.35 -9.56
CA GLU A 217 8.80 4.13 -10.75
C GLU A 217 9.22 5.56 -10.40
N CYS A 218 8.47 6.22 -9.50
CA CYS A 218 8.82 7.55 -9.01
C CYS A 218 10.20 7.56 -8.32
N MET A 219 10.50 6.57 -7.47
CA MET A 219 11.81 6.47 -6.81
C MET A 219 12.94 6.35 -7.83
N ASN A 220 12.73 5.52 -8.87
CA ASN A 220 13.69 5.34 -9.97
C ASN A 220 13.92 6.61 -10.81
N ASN A 221 13.02 7.58 -10.75
CA ASN A 221 13.17 8.88 -11.39
C ASN A 221 13.82 9.94 -10.47
N ASN A 222 13.96 9.66 -9.17
CA ASN A 222 14.51 10.55 -8.15
C ASN A 222 15.85 10.05 -7.60
N LEU A 223 16.81 9.83 -8.50
CA LEU A 223 18.13 9.25 -8.19
C LEU A 223 19.14 10.24 -7.57
N ASP A 224 18.77 11.52 -7.47
CA ASP A 224 19.63 12.60 -6.97
C ASP A 224 19.56 12.77 -5.43
N VAL A 225 18.62 12.08 -4.77
CA VAL A 225 18.39 12.10 -3.32
C VAL A 225 18.70 10.75 -2.68
N THR A 226 18.61 10.66 -1.35
CA THR A 226 18.76 9.35 -0.67
C THR A 226 17.56 8.45 -0.98
N CYS A 227 17.73 7.12 -0.92
CA CYS A 227 16.60 6.22 -1.19
C CYS A 227 15.41 6.46 -0.23
N GLN A 228 15.67 6.69 1.06
CA GLN A 228 14.60 7.01 2.00
C GLN A 228 13.87 8.30 1.61
N GLU A 229 14.61 9.34 1.21
CA GLU A 229 14.04 10.62 0.78
C GLU A 229 13.22 10.46 -0.52
N ALA A 230 13.73 9.70 -1.51
CA ALA A 230 12.98 9.38 -2.71
C ALA A 230 11.67 8.65 -2.38
N TYR A 231 11.72 7.68 -1.46
CA TYR A 231 10.52 6.96 -1.01
C TYR A 231 9.51 7.88 -0.33
N ASP A 232 9.96 8.70 0.63
CA ASP A 232 9.10 9.60 1.38
C ASP A 232 8.40 10.60 0.44
N GLU A 233 9.12 11.15 -0.54
CA GLU A 233 8.56 12.05 -1.56
C GLU A 233 7.55 11.35 -2.46
N CYS A 234 7.90 10.17 -2.99
CA CYS A 234 7.03 9.42 -3.89
C CYS A 234 5.77 8.86 -3.20
N TYR A 235 5.87 8.51 -1.92
CA TYR A 235 4.73 8.11 -1.11
C TYR A 235 3.75 9.28 -0.91
N LEU A 236 4.27 10.48 -0.60
CA LEU A 236 3.44 11.68 -0.47
C LEU A 236 2.81 12.08 -1.81
N GLU A 237 3.52 11.92 -2.92
CA GLU A 237 2.98 12.14 -4.26
C GLU A 237 1.83 11.18 -4.58
N ALA A 238 1.96 9.89 -4.24
CA ALA A 238 0.89 8.91 -4.43
C ALA A 238 -0.37 9.23 -3.60
N LEU A 239 -0.20 9.78 -2.41
CA LEU A 239 -1.32 10.19 -1.55
C LEU A 239 -1.96 11.51 -1.97
N TYR A 240 -1.26 12.33 -2.75
CA TYR A 240 -1.78 13.63 -3.14
C TYR A 240 -3.00 13.50 -4.05
N PHE A 241 -4.06 14.22 -3.69
CA PHE A 241 -5.23 14.43 -4.55
C PHE A 241 -5.69 15.88 -4.43
N GLU A 242 -6.16 16.44 -5.55
CA GLU A 242 -6.87 17.70 -5.54
C GLU A 242 -8.30 17.42 -5.05
N GLY A 243 -8.59 17.90 -3.84
CA GLY A 243 -9.87 17.76 -3.16
C GLY A 243 -11.01 18.48 -3.86
#